data_AF-A0A847HMI4-F1
#
_entry.id   AF-A0A847HMI4-F1
#
_cell.length_a   1.000
_cell.length_b   1.000
_cell.length_c   1.000
_cell.angle_alpha   90.00
_cell.angle_beta   90.00
_cell.angle_gamma   90.00
#
_symmetry.space_group_name_H-M   'P 1'
#
loop_
_entity.id
_entity.type
_entity.pdbx_description
1 polymer ?
#
loop_
_entity_poly.entity_id
_entity_poly.type
_entity_poly.pdbx_seq_one_letter_code
_entity_poly.pdbx_strand_id
1 'polypeptide(L)'
;WAKEGKEGKPLSGKFSGLVGMPVSQTLYCMILYFLMEPFASVPENGGVLFGIAVGVGMCELISAYVQGMIGGAGIRALVDNGGKGFGNIIVAMGIAESVGLFAMVVGILILNSNVMIKAVEVAATAP
;
A
#
# COMPACT_ATOMS: atom_id res chain seq x y z
N TRP A 1 18.79 -16.52 0.95
CA TRP A 1 20.15 -16.20 1.42
C TRP A 1 20.86 -17.33 2.15
N ALA A 2 20.32 -17.94 3.21
CA ALA A 2 21.06 -18.96 3.97
C ALA A 2 21.61 -20.11 3.11
N LYS A 3 20.81 -20.63 2.16
CA LYS A 3 21.26 -21.66 1.20
C LYS A 3 22.38 -21.14 0.29
N GLU A 4 22.21 -19.97 -0.31
CA GLU A 4 23.22 -19.34 -1.17
C GLU A 4 24.55 -19.13 -0.45
N GLY A 5 24.51 -18.62 0.79
CA GLY A 5 25.70 -18.44 1.61
C GLY A 5 26.42 -19.75 1.93
N LYS A 6 25.68 -20.82 2.24
CA LYS A 6 26.26 -22.16 2.45
C LYS A 6 26.88 -22.75 1.20
N GLU A 7 26.33 -22.44 0.02
CA GLU A 7 26.84 -22.86 -1.28
C GLU A 7 27.98 -21.97 -1.81
N GLY A 8 28.41 -20.95 -1.05
CA GLY A 8 29.43 -19.99 -1.48
C GLY A 8 28.99 -19.09 -2.64
N LYS A 9 27.68 -19.01 -2.91
CA LYS A 9 27.13 -18.18 -3.98
C LYS A 9 26.94 -16.73 -3.50
N PRO A 10 27.05 -15.75 -4.41
CA PRO A 10 26.65 -14.37 -4.10
C PRO A 10 25.21 -14.31 -3.60
N LEU A 11 24.97 -13.46 -2.60
CA LEU A 11 23.63 -13.26 -2.06
C LEU A 11 22.73 -12.57 -3.09
N SER A 12 21.57 -13.17 -3.38
CA SER A 12 20.70 -12.67 -4.44
C SER A 12 19.98 -11.39 -4.03
N GLY A 13 20.20 -10.32 -4.80
CA GLY A 13 19.45 -9.07 -4.70
C GLY A 13 17.97 -9.21 -5.07
N LYS A 14 17.59 -10.27 -5.81
CA LYS A 14 16.18 -10.56 -6.10
C LYS A 14 15.38 -10.75 -4.82
N PHE A 15 15.96 -11.41 -3.82
CA PHE A 15 15.30 -11.63 -2.53
C PHE A 15 15.11 -10.30 -1.78
N SER A 16 16.06 -9.37 -1.88
CA SER A 16 15.93 -8.05 -1.27
C SER A 16 14.79 -7.26 -1.91
N GLY A 17 14.66 -7.34 -3.24
CA GLY A 17 13.53 -6.75 -3.96
C GLY A 17 12.19 -7.33 -3.51
N LEU A 18 12.11 -8.66 -3.38
CA LEU A 18 10.91 -9.36 -2.88
C LEU A 18 10.50 -8.93 -1.46
N VAL A 19 11.48 -8.66 -0.59
CA VAL A 19 11.23 -8.16 0.77
C VAL A 19 10.82 -6.69 0.79
N GLY A 20 11.36 -5.88 -0.13
CA GLY A 20 11.14 -4.43 -0.16
C GLY A 20 9.85 -3.99 -0.85
N MET A 21 9.22 -4.84 -1.66
CA MET A 21 8.01 -4.47 -2.42
C MET A 21 6.83 -3.94 -1.56
N PRO A 22 6.53 -4.51 -0.37
CA PRO A 22 5.47 -4.01 0.50
C PRO A 22 5.65 -2.58 1.05
N VAL A 23 6.80 -1.94 0.82
CA VAL A 23 7.05 -0.55 1.27
C VAL A 23 6.12 0.45 0.56
N SER A 24 5.64 0.14 -0.65
CA SER A 24 4.76 1.04 -1.41
C SER A 24 3.48 1.38 -0.65
N GLN A 25 2.90 0.43 0.11
CA GLN A 25 1.69 0.63 0.92
C GLN A 25 1.89 1.72 1.99
N THR A 26 3.09 1.79 2.58
CA THR A 26 3.41 2.85 3.55
C THR A 26 3.51 4.21 2.85
N LEU A 27 4.11 4.24 1.65
CA LEU A 27 4.21 5.47 0.86
C LEU A 27 2.83 5.97 0.39
N TYR A 28 1.92 5.07 0.02
CA TYR A 28 0.55 5.43 -0.36
C TYR A 28 -0.23 6.05 0.81
N CYS A 29 -0.15 5.45 2.01
CA CYS A 29 -0.71 6.05 3.23
C CYS A 29 -0.13 7.44 3.52
N MET A 30 1.19 7.62 3.33
CA MET A 30 1.85 8.90 3.55
C MET A 30 1.40 9.96 2.54
N ILE A 31 1.26 9.60 1.26
CA ILE A 31 0.71 10.48 0.23
C ILE A 31 -0.71 10.90 0.61
N LEU A 32 -1.56 9.94 0.99
CA LEU A 32 -2.94 10.23 1.36
C LEU A 32 -3.03 11.13 2.60
N TYR A 33 -2.16 10.93 3.59
CA TYR A 33 -2.06 11.81 4.76
C TYR A 33 -1.82 13.28 4.36
N PHE A 34 -0.85 13.55 3.49
CA PHE A 34 -0.58 14.92 3.03
C PHE A 34 -1.75 15.51 2.23
N LEU A 35 -2.52 14.68 1.52
CA LEU A 35 -3.72 15.13 0.82
C LEU A 35 -4.89 15.41 1.77
N MET A 36 -4.92 14.78 2.95
CA MET A 36 -5.94 14.98 3.97
C MET A 36 -5.67 16.20 4.87
N GLU A 37 -4.40 16.54 5.10
CA GLU A 37 -3.96 17.62 6.00
C GLU A 37 -4.75 18.95 5.83
N PRO A 38 -4.98 19.47 4.60
CA PRO A 38 -5.68 20.75 4.42
C PRO A 38 -7.13 20.74 4.91
N PHE A 39 -7.74 19.56 5.06
CA PHE A 39 -9.13 19.40 5.46
C PHE A 39 -9.31 19.18 6.96
N ALA A 40 -8.21 19.00 7.71
CA ALA A 40 -8.23 18.61 9.12
C ALA A 40 -8.65 19.73 10.08
N SER A 41 -8.64 21.00 9.64
CA SER A 41 -9.04 22.15 10.46
C SER A 41 -10.56 22.32 10.59
N VAL A 42 -11.35 21.55 9.84
CA VAL A 42 -12.82 21.60 9.83
C VAL A 42 -13.36 20.39 10.63
N PRO A 43 -13.93 20.59 11.84
CA PRO A 43 -14.37 19.48 12.69
C PRO A 43 -15.39 18.55 12.02
N GLU A 44 -16.26 19.09 11.17
CA GLU A 44 -17.28 18.35 10.42
C GLU A 44 -16.67 17.33 9.46
N ASN A 45 -15.42 17.54 9.02
CA ASN A 45 -14.70 16.60 8.16
C ASN A 45 -14.22 15.36 8.91
N GLY A 46 -14.19 15.40 10.24
CA GLY A 46 -13.58 14.35 11.06
C GLY A 46 -14.11 12.95 10.76
N GLY A 47 -15.42 12.81 10.54
CA GLY A 47 -16.03 11.52 10.20
C GLY A 47 -15.55 10.95 8.87
N VAL A 48 -15.50 11.79 7.83
CA VAL A 48 -15.07 11.37 6.48
C VAL A 48 -13.57 11.09 6.46
N LEU A 49 -12.76 11.96 7.07
CA LEU A 49 -11.31 11.77 7.18
C LEU A 49 -10.95 10.50 7.96
N PHE A 50 -11.65 10.23 9.07
CA PHE A 50 -11.48 8.99 9.83
C PHE A 50 -11.87 7.75 9.00
N GLY A 51 -12.99 7.82 8.28
CA GLY A 51 -13.44 6.75 7.39
C GLY A 51 -12.42 6.44 6.29
N ILE A 52 -11.83 7.47 5.68
CA ILE A 52 -10.74 7.32 4.70
C ILE A 52 -9.52 6.67 5.36
N ALA A 53 -9.07 7.19 6.51
CA ALA A 53 -7.87 6.69 7.18
C ALA A 53 -7.97 5.20 7.55
N VAL A 54 -9.09 4.79 8.14
CA VAL A 54 -9.31 3.39 8.53
C VAL A 54 -9.55 2.50 7.31
N GLY A 55 -10.39 2.95 6.36
CA GLY A 55 -10.74 2.18 5.18
C GLY A 55 -9.55 1.92 4.27
N VAL A 56 -8.82 2.97 3.89
CA VAL A 56 -7.61 2.85 3.08
C VAL A 56 -6.51 2.14 3.86
N GLY A 57 -6.28 2.50 5.13
CA GLY A 57 -5.27 1.85 5.97
C GLY A 57 -5.45 0.34 6.08
N MET A 58 -6.69 -0.15 6.16
CA MET A 58 -6.99 -1.59 6.17
C MET A 58 -6.65 -2.26 4.83
N CYS A 59 -7.02 -1.64 3.71
CA CYS A 59 -6.67 -2.17 2.39
C CYS A 59 -5.16 -2.21 2.15
N GLU A 60 -4.44 -1.17 2.58
CA GLU A 60 -2.98 -1.09 2.48
C GLU A 60 -2.31 -2.14 3.38
N LEU A 61 -2.82 -2.35 4.59
CA LEU A 61 -2.37 -3.43 5.48
C LEU A 61 -2.54 -4.81 4.82
N ILE A 62 -3.71 -5.08 4.24
CA ILE A 62 -4.00 -6.35 3.57
C ILE A 62 -3.08 -6.52 2.35
N SER A 63 -2.91 -5.47 1.54
CA SER A 63 -2.04 -5.52 0.36
C SER A 63 -0.59 -5.80 0.75
N ALA A 64 -0.05 -5.10 1.76
CA ALA A 64 1.31 -5.30 2.26
C ALA A 64 1.51 -6.73 2.79
N TYR A 65 0.52 -7.22 3.56
CA TYR A 65 0.56 -8.56 4.12
C TYR A 65 0.60 -9.63 3.01
N VAL A 66 -0.30 -9.54 2.03
CA VAL A 66 -0.36 -10.50 0.92
C VAL A 66 0.91 -10.44 0.06
N GLN A 67 1.43 -9.25 -0.24
CA GLN A 67 2.71 -9.11 -0.94
C GLN A 67 3.87 -9.74 -0.15
N GLY A 68 3.91 -9.56 1.17
CA GLY A 68 4.90 -10.21 2.03
C GLY A 68 4.82 -11.74 1.99
N MET A 69 3.60 -12.28 2.00
CA MET A 69 3.37 -13.73 1.86
C MET A 69 3.81 -14.25 0.48
N ILE A 70 3.46 -13.54 -0.60
CA ILE A 70 3.89 -13.88 -1.97
C ILE A 70 5.42 -13.80 -2.08
N GLY A 71 6.05 -12.76 -1.52
CA GLY A 71 7.49 -12.59 -1.50
C GLY A 71 8.20 -13.74 -0.79
N GLY A 72 7.73 -14.11 0.42
CA GLY A 72 8.28 -15.24 1.18
C GLY A 72 8.14 -16.59 0.46
N ALA A 73 6.95 -16.89 -0.06
CA ALA A 73 6.70 -18.10 -0.84
C ALA A 73 7.49 -18.10 -2.16
N GLY A 74 7.59 -16.95 -2.82
CA GLY A 74 8.34 -16.74 -4.05
C GLY A 74 9.84 -16.96 -3.87
N ILE A 75 10.44 -16.49 -2.77
CA ILE A 75 11.84 -16.78 -2.43
C ILE A 75 12.06 -18.29 -2.33
N ARG A 76 11.17 -19.02 -1.65
CA ARG A 76 11.29 -20.49 -1.55
C ARG A 76 11.19 -21.15 -2.94
N ALA A 77 10.19 -20.77 -3.73
CA ALA A 77 10.01 -21.29 -5.08
C ALA A 77 11.22 -21.00 -6.01
N LEU A 78 11.84 -19.83 -5.89
CA LEU A 78 13.06 -19.49 -6.63
C LEU A 78 14.24 -20.36 -6.21
N VAL A 79 14.39 -20.60 -4.90
CA VAL A 79 15.47 -21.43 -4.37
C VAL A 79 15.36 -22.88 -4.83
N ASP A 80 14.14 -23.40 -4.94
CA ASP A 80 13.88 -24.79 -5.33
C ASP A 80 13.93 -24.97 -6.87
N ASN A 81 13.53 -23.95 -7.64
CA ASN A 81 13.54 -24.00 -9.11
C ASN A 81 14.83 -23.44 -9.74
N GLY A 82 15.93 -23.36 -9.00
CA GLY A 82 17.21 -22.85 -9.52
C GLY A 82 17.15 -21.41 -10.05
N GLY A 83 16.30 -20.57 -9.45
CA GLY A 83 16.14 -19.16 -9.77
C GLY A 83 15.15 -18.84 -10.90
N LYS A 84 14.46 -19.85 -11.45
CA LYS A 84 13.44 -19.69 -12.50
C LYS A 84 12.09 -19.26 -11.90
N GLY A 85 11.31 -18.51 -12.68
CA GLY A 85 9.95 -18.09 -12.28
C GLY A 85 9.84 -16.73 -11.59
N PHE A 86 10.94 -15.95 -11.53
CA PHE A 86 10.94 -14.62 -10.91
C PHE A 86 9.88 -13.68 -11.51
N GLY A 87 9.75 -13.62 -12.84
CA GLY A 87 8.75 -12.77 -13.49
C GLY A 87 7.32 -13.10 -13.05
N ASN A 88 6.97 -14.37 -12.93
CA ASN A 88 5.63 -14.79 -12.49
C ASN A 88 5.35 -14.37 -11.05
N ILE A 89 6.37 -14.41 -10.18
CA ILE A 89 6.27 -13.96 -8.80
C ILE A 89 6.04 -12.45 -8.74
N ILE A 90 6.73 -11.66 -9.58
CA ILE A 90 6.52 -10.21 -9.68
C ILE A 90 5.10 -9.89 -10.16
N VAL A 91 4.60 -10.60 -11.18
CA VAL A 91 3.22 -10.43 -11.66
C VAL A 91 2.21 -10.74 -10.54
N ALA A 92 2.42 -11.82 -9.78
CA ALA A 92 1.56 -12.14 -8.65
C ALA A 92 1.55 -11.03 -7.57
N MET A 93 2.70 -10.41 -7.28
CA MET A 93 2.73 -9.24 -6.39
C MET A 93 2.03 -8.03 -6.98
N GLY A 94 2.21 -7.73 -8.26
CA GLY A 94 1.51 -6.62 -8.92
C GLY A 94 -0.02 -6.76 -8.86
N ILE A 95 -0.53 -8.00 -8.90
CA ILE A 95 -1.96 -8.27 -8.68
C ILE A 95 -2.37 -7.89 -7.24
N ALA A 96 -1.58 -8.28 -6.23
CA ALA A 96 -1.85 -7.91 -4.84
C ALA A 96 -1.69 -6.40 -4.57
N GLU A 97 -0.77 -5.74 -5.28
CA GLU A 97 -0.53 -4.31 -5.24
C GLU A 97 -1.74 -3.50 -5.75
N SER A 98 -2.45 -4.03 -6.76
CA SER A 98 -3.63 -3.35 -7.32
C SER A 98 -4.69 -3.01 -6.27
N VAL A 99 -4.83 -3.85 -5.23
CA VAL A 99 -5.76 -3.59 -4.11
C VAL A 99 -5.39 -2.32 -3.35
N GLY A 100 -4.11 -2.12 -3.04
CA GLY A 100 -3.62 -0.91 -2.37
C GLY A 100 -3.78 0.32 -3.27
N LEU A 101 -3.37 0.22 -4.54
CA LEU A 101 -3.53 1.31 -5.51
C LEU A 101 -4.99 1.74 -5.68
N PHE A 102 -5.93 0.81 -5.80
CA PHE A 102 -7.35 1.14 -5.88
C PHE A 102 -7.86 1.77 -4.58
N ALA A 103 -7.41 1.31 -3.41
CA ALA A 103 -7.79 1.90 -2.14
C ALA A 103 -7.30 3.35 -2.01
N MET A 104 -6.03 3.62 -2.33
CA MET A 104 -5.49 4.98 -2.36
C MET A 104 -6.29 5.88 -3.30
N VAL A 105 -6.55 5.42 -4.53
CA VAL A 105 -7.33 6.18 -5.52
C VAL A 105 -8.75 6.45 -4.99
N VAL A 106 -9.42 5.48 -4.38
CA VAL A 106 -10.75 5.68 -3.78
C VAL A 106 -10.69 6.72 -2.66
N GLY A 107 -9.68 6.69 -1.79
CA GLY A 107 -9.48 7.72 -0.76
C GLY A 107 -9.35 9.13 -1.37
N ILE A 108 -8.56 9.26 -2.44
CA ILE A 108 -8.39 10.53 -3.17
C ILE A 108 -9.70 10.97 -3.84
N LEU A 109 -10.46 10.04 -4.42
CA LEU A 109 -11.76 10.36 -5.04
C LEU A 109 -12.77 10.83 -4.00
N ILE A 110 -12.81 10.21 -2.82
CA ILE A 110 -13.65 10.68 -1.72
C ILE A 110 -13.24 12.11 -1.34
N LEU A 111 -11.94 12.38 -1.18
CA LEU A 111 -11.42 13.72 -0.88
C LEU A 111 -11.87 14.82 -1.88
N ASN A 112 -12.15 14.44 -3.12
CA ASN A 112 -12.57 15.35 -4.18
C ASN A 112 -14.07 15.28 -4.50
N SER A 113 -14.85 14.54 -3.71
CA SER A 113 -16.28 14.34 -3.92
C SER A 113 -17.14 15.29 -3.08
N ASN A 114 -18.44 15.32 -3.36
CA ASN A 114 -19.44 16.04 -2.54
C ASN A 114 -19.67 15.41 -1.16
N VAL A 115 -19.06 14.25 -0.87
CA VAL A 115 -19.07 13.66 0.48
C VAL A 115 -18.14 14.44 1.41
N MET A 116 -17.10 15.08 0.87
CA MET A 116 -16.24 15.95 1.67
C MET A 116 -16.90 17.27 1.94
N ILE A 117 -17.06 17.56 3.23
CA ILE A 117 -17.41 18.88 3.70
C ILE A 117 -16.16 19.77 3.57
N LYS A 118 -16.36 21.04 3.18
CA LYS A 118 -15.28 22.01 3.02
C LYS A 118 -15.49 23.21 3.93
N ALA A 119 -14.40 23.86 4.34
CA ALA A 119 -14.44 25.03 5.22
C ALA A 119 -15.41 26.13 4.73
N VAL A 120 -15.51 26.32 3.41
CA VAL A 120 -16.41 27.30 2.78
C VAL A 120 -17.90 26.94 2.93
N GLU A 121 -18.24 25.65 2.88
CA GLU A 121 -19.63 25.19 2.97
C GLU A 121 -20.15 25.22 4.41
N VAL A 122 -19.26 24.95 5.38
CA VAL A 122 -19.56 25.14 6.81
C VAL A 122 -19.73 26.63 7.13
N ALA A 123 -18.85 27.50 6.62
CA ALA A 123 -18.96 28.95 6.82
C ALA A 123 -20.25 29.54 6.24
N ALA A 124 -20.78 28.98 5.15
CA ALA A 124 -22.04 29.40 4.54
C ALA A 124 -23.30 28.97 5.31
N THR A 125 -23.16 28.05 6.28
CA THR A 125 -24.28 27.46 7.04
C THR A 125 -24.22 27.76 8.54
N ALA A 126 -23.20 28.46 9.01
CA ALA A 126 -23.09 28.93 10.39
C ALA A 126 -24.08 30.11 10.65
N PRO A 127 -24.89 30.06 11.72
CA PRO A 127 -25.90 31.07 12.06
C PRO A 127 -25.32 32.40 12.55
#